data_AF-A0A2G9LMY0-F1
#
_entry.id   AF-A0A2G9LMY0-F1
#
_cell.length_a   1.000
_cell.length_b   1.000
_cell.length_c   1.000
_cell.angle_alpha   90.00
_cell.angle_beta   90.00
_cell.angle_gamma   90.00
#
_symmetry.space_group_name_H-M   'P 1'
#
loop_
_entity.id
_entity.type
_entity.pdbx_description
1 polymer ?
#
loop_
_entity_poly.entity_id
_entity_poly.type
_entity_poly.pdbx_seq_one_letter_code
_entity_poly.pdbx_strand_id
1 'polypeptide(L)'
;MFIRVKRIKGQPYAYQVTNEWTAKGPRQKVTSYLGRVIELQPASPSRQRTESPLQGSTPSELIRSAVEQELLQFGFKLQPRQEPQVIKVEPEKKKTRTKQTRGQGSNTAARAIDQKDNREQEFWTRDDLTVSLERRELRCSGRKIVLAMNEGFLCDATLTDVLDYKPGEGKTEQELGQELASRLLEAGLQVKQQEFVRLFSALFPQVKFYQGSDVSEKHWSEFL
;
A
#
# COMPACT_ATOMS: atom_id res chain seq x y z
N MET A 1 0.92 8.87 9.40
CA MET A 1 0.35 9.80 8.37
C MET A 1 -1.15 9.93 8.65
N PHE A 2 -1.78 11.09 8.48
CA PHE A 2 -3.24 11.20 8.71
C PHE A 2 -4.04 11.16 7.41
N ILE A 3 -5.03 10.29 7.37
CA ILE A 3 -6.00 10.19 6.26
C ILE A 3 -7.37 10.62 6.78
N ARG A 4 -7.99 11.59 6.09
CA ARG A 4 -9.34 12.06 6.38
C ARG A 4 -10.29 11.64 5.26
N VAL A 5 -11.44 11.10 5.61
CA VAL A 5 -12.52 10.79 4.66
C VAL A 5 -13.56 11.91 4.65
N LYS A 6 -13.96 12.35 3.45
CA LYS A 6 -15.04 13.31 3.22
C LYS A 6 -16.06 12.74 2.25
N ARG A 7 -17.35 12.98 2.51
CA ARG A 7 -18.44 12.62 1.59
C ARG A 7 -18.72 13.77 0.62
N ILE A 8 -18.71 13.49 -0.69
CA ILE A 8 -19.06 14.42 -1.75
C ILE A 8 -20.10 13.75 -2.62
N LYS A 9 -21.32 14.34 -2.71
CA LYS A 9 -22.47 13.74 -3.42
C LYS A 9 -22.75 12.30 -2.96
N GLY A 10 -22.68 12.07 -1.65
CA GLY A 10 -22.89 10.75 -1.03
C GLY A 10 -21.71 9.78 -1.10
N GLN A 11 -20.72 10.04 -1.95
CA GLN A 11 -19.57 9.15 -2.16
C GLN A 11 -18.39 9.53 -1.25
N PRO A 12 -17.71 8.55 -0.61
CA PRO A 12 -16.57 8.81 0.26
C PRO A 12 -15.26 8.99 -0.53
N TYR A 13 -14.47 9.97 -0.12
CA TYR A 13 -13.19 10.33 -0.72
C TYR A 13 -12.14 10.56 0.37
N ALA A 14 -10.94 10.01 0.16
CA ALA A 14 -9.84 10.11 1.09
C ALA A 14 -8.87 11.23 0.69
N TYR A 15 -8.41 11.94 1.71
CA TYR A 15 -7.44 13.03 1.62
C TYR A 15 -6.33 12.80 2.62
N GLN A 16 -5.10 13.01 2.20
CA GLN A 16 -3.98 13.09 3.12
C GLN A 16 -4.03 14.47 3.79
N VAL A 17 -3.85 14.49 5.11
CA VAL A 17 -3.84 15.72 5.90
C VAL A 17 -2.62 15.79 6.79
N THR A 18 -2.15 17.00 7.03
CA THR A 18 -1.11 17.31 8.02
C THR A 18 -1.66 18.24 9.08
N ASN A 19 -1.12 18.12 10.30
CA ASN A 19 -1.42 19.05 11.38
C ASN A 19 -0.41 20.19 11.33
N GLU A 20 -0.90 21.43 11.39
CA GLU A 20 -0.11 22.66 11.49
C GLU A 20 -0.57 23.42 12.75
N TRP A 21 0.36 23.86 13.60
CA TRP A 21 0.04 24.70 14.76
C TRP A 21 -0.07 26.17 14.34
N THR A 22 -1.15 26.84 14.76
CA THR A 22 -1.37 28.27 14.50
C THR A 22 -1.59 29.02 15.81
N ALA A 23 -1.58 30.36 15.78
CA ALA A 23 -1.89 31.18 16.95
C ALA A 23 -3.28 30.90 17.57
N LYS A 24 -4.22 30.32 16.79
CA LYS A 24 -5.57 29.96 17.25
C LYS A 24 -5.69 28.46 17.61
N GLY A 25 -4.58 27.74 17.70
CA GLY A 25 -4.52 26.30 17.97
C GLY A 25 -4.22 25.44 16.74
N PRO A 26 -4.31 24.11 16.88
CA PRO A 26 -3.97 23.18 15.80
C PRO A 26 -5.01 23.26 14.67
N ARG A 27 -4.53 23.18 13.43
CA ARG A 27 -5.33 23.17 12.20
C ARG A 27 -4.89 22.01 11.33
N GLN A 28 -5.84 21.39 10.63
CA GLN A 28 -5.55 20.38 9.62
C GLN A 28 -5.52 21.00 8.24
N LYS A 29 -4.45 20.71 7.49
CA LYS A 29 -4.28 21.12 6.10
C LYS A 29 -4.34 19.89 5.21
N VAL A 30 -5.16 19.96 4.16
CA VAL A 30 -5.20 18.93 3.13
C VAL A 30 -3.96 19.05 2.26
N THR A 31 -3.14 18.01 2.21
CA THR A 31 -1.92 17.98 1.41
C THR A 31 -2.16 17.36 0.05
N SER A 32 -2.90 16.26 -0.02
CA SER A 32 -3.15 15.55 -1.27
C SER A 32 -4.52 14.84 -1.29
N TYR A 33 -5.06 14.67 -2.49
CA TYR A 33 -6.22 13.80 -2.73
C TYR A 33 -5.73 12.38 -3.03
N LEU A 34 -6.21 11.39 -2.28
CA LEU A 34 -5.73 10.01 -2.39
C LEU A 34 -6.60 9.16 -3.33
N GLY A 35 -7.92 9.40 -3.36
CA GLY A 35 -8.84 8.65 -4.22
C GLY A 35 -10.24 8.51 -3.64
N ARG A 36 -11.10 7.82 -4.39
CA ARG A 36 -12.41 7.35 -3.88
C ARG A 36 -12.16 6.21 -2.90
N VAL A 37 -12.87 6.23 -1.78
CA VAL A 37 -12.79 5.15 -0.79
C VAL A 37 -13.71 4.02 -1.20
N ILE A 38 -13.19 2.80 -1.18
CA ILE A 38 -13.93 1.56 -1.36
C ILE A 38 -13.83 0.80 -0.05
N GLU A 39 -14.96 0.68 0.66
CA GLU A 39 -15.04 -0.11 1.89
C GLU A 39 -15.07 -1.59 1.53
N LEU A 40 -14.10 -2.34 2.06
CA LEU A 40 -14.03 -3.78 1.85
C LEU A 40 -14.60 -4.53 3.04
N GLN A 41 -15.33 -5.60 2.75
CA GLN A 41 -15.72 -6.59 3.74
C GLN A 41 -14.88 -7.85 3.53
N PRO A 42 -14.45 -8.54 4.61
CA PRO A 42 -13.76 -9.81 4.49
C PRO A 42 -14.57 -10.81 3.67
N ALA A 43 -13.91 -11.61 2.83
CA ALA A 43 -14.60 -12.53 1.93
C ALA A 43 -15.41 -13.62 2.66
N SER A 44 -15.04 -13.91 3.90
CA SER A 44 -15.77 -14.82 4.78
C SER A 44 -15.53 -14.43 6.24
N PRO A 45 -16.56 -13.99 6.99
CA PRO A 45 -16.39 -13.65 8.41
C PRO A 45 -16.08 -14.87 9.28
N SER A 46 -16.36 -16.09 8.79
CA SER A 46 -16.20 -17.35 9.52
C SER A 46 -14.90 -18.10 9.24
N ARG A 47 -14.08 -17.68 8.26
CA ARG A 47 -12.74 -18.27 8.13
C ARG A 47 -11.90 -17.73 9.27
N GLN A 48 -11.60 -18.60 10.22
CA GLN A 48 -10.45 -18.41 11.09
C GLN A 48 -9.28 -18.01 10.20
N ARG A 49 -8.68 -16.86 10.52
CA ARG A 49 -7.59 -16.24 9.78
C ARG A 49 -6.59 -17.33 9.42
N THR A 50 -6.45 -17.63 8.14
CA THR A 50 -5.61 -18.74 7.67
C THR A 50 -4.24 -18.56 8.31
N GLU A 51 -3.84 -19.48 9.18
CA GLU A 51 -2.65 -19.32 10.04
C GLU A 51 -1.35 -19.55 9.29
N SER A 52 -1.34 -19.28 7.99
CA SER A 52 -0.13 -19.34 7.20
C SER A 52 0.87 -18.36 7.80
N PRO A 53 2.02 -18.82 8.32
CA PRO A 53 3.03 -17.91 8.85
C PRO A 53 3.50 -16.96 7.76
N LEU A 54 3.89 -15.73 8.12
CA LEU A 54 4.55 -14.82 7.19
C LEU A 54 5.72 -15.52 6.49
N GLN A 55 5.78 -15.40 5.17
CA GLN A 55 6.84 -15.98 4.34
C GLN A 55 7.86 -14.90 4.00
N GLY A 56 9.13 -15.27 3.91
CA GLY A 56 10.21 -14.34 3.62
C GLY A 56 11.41 -14.50 4.55
N SER A 57 12.56 -14.14 4.00
CA SER A 57 13.85 -14.06 4.68
C SER A 57 14.20 -12.61 5.03
N THR A 58 13.78 -11.67 4.18
CA THR A 58 14.05 -10.24 4.37
C THR A 58 12.86 -9.53 5.00
N PRO A 59 13.09 -8.40 5.72
CA PRO A 59 12.00 -7.60 6.25
C PRO A 59 10.98 -7.15 5.22
N SER A 60 11.45 -6.70 4.05
CA SER A 60 10.57 -6.27 2.96
C SER A 60 9.71 -7.41 2.44
N GLU A 61 10.24 -8.65 2.38
CA GLU A 61 9.45 -9.84 2.03
C GLU A 61 8.40 -10.16 3.10
N LEU A 62 8.73 -10.06 4.39
CA LEU A 62 7.78 -10.31 5.47
C LEU A 62 6.64 -9.30 5.47
N ILE A 63 6.95 -8.02 5.27
CA ILE A 63 5.95 -6.96 5.11
C ILE A 63 5.08 -7.22 3.88
N ARG A 64 5.71 -7.53 2.74
CA ARG A 64 5.00 -7.88 1.51
C ARG A 64 4.05 -9.05 1.74
N SER A 65 4.52 -10.11 2.39
CA SER A 65 3.73 -11.28 2.75
C SER A 65 2.53 -10.90 3.63
N ALA A 66 2.69 -9.98 4.58
CA ALA A 66 1.57 -9.49 5.41
C ALA A 66 0.51 -8.76 4.57
N VAL A 67 0.92 -7.93 3.60
CA VAL A 67 -0.01 -7.27 2.65
C VAL A 67 -0.73 -8.32 1.79
N GLU A 68 -0.01 -9.31 1.27
CA GLU A 68 -0.58 -10.37 0.44
C GLU A 68 -1.61 -11.22 1.21
N GLN A 69 -1.33 -11.55 2.47
CA GLN A 69 -2.26 -12.26 3.35
C GLN A 69 -3.56 -11.46 3.58
N GLU A 70 -3.45 -10.16 3.84
CA GLU A 70 -4.63 -9.30 3.97
C GLU A 70 -5.41 -9.23 2.64
N LEU A 71 -4.74 -9.04 1.51
CA LEU A 71 -5.41 -9.06 0.20
C LEU A 71 -6.15 -10.38 -0.04
N LEU A 72 -5.55 -11.53 0.29
CA LEU A 72 -6.21 -12.84 0.23
C LEU A 72 -7.45 -12.92 1.15
N GLN A 73 -7.36 -12.40 2.38
CA GLN A 73 -8.48 -12.35 3.33
C GLN A 73 -9.67 -11.54 2.79
N PHE A 74 -9.39 -10.49 2.03
CA PHE A 74 -10.40 -9.69 1.33
C PHE A 74 -10.76 -10.24 -0.06
N GLY A 75 -10.33 -11.46 -0.41
CA GLY A 75 -10.76 -12.17 -1.61
C GLY A 75 -10.05 -11.76 -2.90
N PHE A 76 -8.93 -11.04 -2.81
CA PHE A 76 -8.09 -10.80 -3.96
C PHE A 76 -7.40 -12.09 -4.40
N LYS A 77 -7.16 -12.20 -5.71
CA LYS A 77 -6.44 -13.33 -6.31
C LYS A 77 -5.20 -12.81 -7.02
N LEU A 78 -4.10 -13.52 -6.85
CA LEU A 78 -2.89 -13.27 -7.62
C LEU A 78 -3.14 -13.69 -9.06
N GLN A 79 -2.99 -12.77 -10.01
CA GLN A 79 -3.00 -13.07 -11.42
C GLN A 79 -1.57 -13.03 -11.96
N PRO A 80 -1.08 -14.12 -12.56
CA PRO A 80 0.15 -14.05 -13.33
C PRO A 80 -0.08 -13.10 -14.51
N ARG A 81 0.94 -12.32 -14.86
CA ARG A 81 0.87 -11.44 -16.02
C ARG A 81 0.53 -12.28 -17.25
N GLN A 82 -0.60 -12.00 -17.87
CA GLN A 82 -0.81 -12.47 -19.24
C GLN A 82 0.18 -11.70 -20.10
N GLU A 83 1.05 -12.41 -20.83
CA GLU A 83 1.94 -11.79 -21.80
C GLU A 83 1.10 -10.82 -22.64
N PRO A 84 1.53 -9.55 -22.80
CA PRO A 84 0.79 -8.60 -23.59
C PRO A 84 0.58 -9.26 -24.94
N GLN A 85 -0.66 -9.64 -25.24
CA GLN A 85 -0.96 -10.21 -26.54
C GLN A 85 -0.46 -9.17 -27.52
N VAL A 86 0.56 -9.52 -28.29
CA VAL A 86 1.11 -8.65 -29.31
C VAL A 86 -0.04 -8.44 -30.26
N ILE A 87 -0.77 -7.34 -30.08
CA ILE A 87 -1.76 -6.87 -31.02
C ILE A 87 -0.91 -6.64 -32.26
N LYS A 88 -0.95 -7.60 -33.19
CA LYS A 88 -0.36 -7.43 -34.51
C LYS A 88 -1.16 -6.29 -35.12
N VAL A 89 -0.69 -5.07 -34.89
CA VAL A 89 -1.21 -3.89 -35.54
C VAL A 89 -0.89 -4.12 -37.01
N GLU A 90 -1.89 -4.61 -37.74
CA GLU A 90 -1.79 -4.78 -39.17
C GLU A 90 -1.44 -3.40 -39.74
N PRO A 91 -0.36 -3.29 -40.53
CA PRO A 91 0.13 -2.00 -40.97
C PRO A 91 -0.98 -1.29 -41.75
N GLU A 92 -1.60 -0.29 -41.13
CA GLU A 92 -2.60 0.54 -41.81
C GLU A 92 -1.95 1.13 -43.05
N LYS A 93 -2.54 0.82 -44.21
CA LYS A 93 -2.12 1.32 -45.51
C LYS A 93 -2.12 2.85 -45.45
N LYS A 94 -0.92 3.44 -45.41
CA LYS A 94 -0.68 4.89 -45.38
C LYS A 94 -1.44 5.55 -46.54
N LYS A 95 -2.58 6.18 -46.26
CA LYS A 95 -3.19 7.13 -47.19
C LYS A 95 -2.36 8.41 -47.14
N THR A 96 -1.55 8.62 -48.16
CA THR A 96 -0.86 9.88 -48.46
C THR A 96 -1.90 10.99 -48.59
N ARG A 97 -1.93 11.93 -47.64
CA ARG A 97 -2.73 13.16 -47.74
C ARG A 97 -1.84 14.38 -47.55
N THR A 98 -1.92 15.25 -48.54
CA THR A 98 -1.02 16.37 -48.82
C THR A 98 -1.43 17.64 -48.08
N LYS A 99 -0.41 18.32 -47.54
CA LYS A 99 -0.22 19.75 -47.23
C LYS A 99 -1.05 20.51 -46.18
N GLN A 100 -0.25 21.09 -45.28
CA GLN A 100 -0.20 22.49 -44.81
C GLN A 100 -1.36 23.05 -43.98
N THR A 101 -1.06 23.27 -42.69
CA THR A 101 -1.18 24.60 -42.07
C THR A 101 -0.19 24.75 -40.93
N ARG A 102 0.58 25.85 -40.99
CA ARG A 102 1.44 26.38 -39.92
C ARG A 102 0.58 26.82 -38.75
N GLY A 103 0.90 26.35 -37.55
CA GLY A 103 0.38 26.88 -36.29
C GLY A 103 1.32 26.49 -35.16
N GLN A 104 2.24 27.39 -34.81
CA GLN A 104 3.15 27.28 -33.67
C GLN A 104 2.34 27.35 -32.36
N GLY A 105 2.55 26.42 -31.44
CA GLY A 105 1.96 26.52 -30.09
C GLY A 105 2.21 25.31 -29.19
N SER A 106 3.18 25.47 -28.28
CA SER A 106 3.35 24.81 -26.97
C SER A 106 3.51 23.28 -26.89
N ASN A 107 4.78 22.90 -26.79
CA ASN A 107 5.39 21.80 -26.03
C ASN A 107 4.44 20.98 -25.13
N THR A 108 3.83 19.95 -25.68
CA THR A 108 3.41 18.80 -24.87
C THR A 108 4.57 17.82 -24.86
N ALA A 109 5.36 17.85 -23.79
CA ALA A 109 6.42 16.89 -23.55
C ALA A 109 5.79 15.49 -23.47
N ALA A 110 5.78 14.79 -24.61
CA ALA A 110 5.49 13.37 -24.67
C ALA A 110 6.52 12.67 -23.77
N ARG A 111 6.10 12.33 -22.55
CA ARG A 111 6.89 11.52 -21.63
C ARG A 111 7.24 10.23 -22.37
N ALA A 112 8.51 10.08 -22.70
CA ALA A 112 9.06 8.81 -23.12
C ALA A 112 8.71 7.81 -22.03
N ILE A 113 7.79 6.90 -22.34
CA ILE A 113 7.41 5.81 -21.45
C ILE A 113 8.64 4.91 -21.42
N ASP A 114 9.36 4.98 -20.31
CA ASP A 114 10.57 4.23 -20.02
C ASP A 114 10.26 2.73 -20.20
N GLN A 115 10.74 2.13 -21.30
CA GLN A 115 10.51 0.72 -21.65
C GLN A 115 11.36 -0.25 -20.82
N LYS A 116 11.92 0.19 -19.70
CA LYS A 116 13.12 -0.45 -19.13
C LYS A 116 12.90 -1.43 -18.00
N ASP A 117 11.67 -1.72 -17.60
CA ASP A 117 11.43 -2.72 -16.56
C ASP A 117 10.35 -3.72 -16.98
N ASN A 118 10.74 -4.65 -17.86
CA ASN A 118 9.89 -5.78 -18.27
C ASN A 118 10.01 -6.96 -17.28
N ARG A 119 10.30 -6.69 -16.00
CA ARG A 119 10.15 -7.69 -14.94
C ARG A 119 8.71 -8.17 -14.90
N GLU A 120 8.54 -9.45 -14.60
CA GLU A 120 7.24 -10.10 -14.44
C GLU A 120 6.48 -9.42 -13.30
N GLN A 121 5.61 -8.46 -13.64
CA GLN A 121 4.82 -7.75 -12.64
C GLN A 121 3.62 -8.61 -12.25
N GLU A 122 3.58 -8.99 -10.99
CA GLU A 122 2.44 -9.62 -10.35
C GLU A 122 1.36 -8.59 -10.04
N PHE A 123 0.09 -8.96 -10.26
CA PHE A 123 -1.06 -8.13 -9.93
C PHE A 123 -2.08 -8.91 -9.12
N TRP A 124 -2.63 -8.25 -8.12
CA TRP A 124 -3.72 -8.76 -7.31
C TRP A 124 -5.03 -8.16 -7.81
N THR A 125 -6.02 -9.00 -8.11
CA THR A 125 -7.31 -8.55 -8.65
C THR A 125 -8.49 -9.06 -7.85
N ARG A 126 -9.53 -8.22 -7.77
CA ARG A 126 -10.85 -8.56 -7.25
C ARG A 126 -11.88 -7.67 -7.94
N ASP A 127 -12.80 -8.26 -8.69
CA ASP A 127 -13.75 -7.50 -9.52
C ASP A 127 -13.02 -6.54 -10.47
N ASP A 128 -13.25 -5.23 -10.37
CA ASP A 128 -12.57 -4.17 -11.12
C ASP A 128 -11.41 -3.51 -10.36
N LEU A 129 -11.07 -4.05 -9.17
CA LEU A 129 -9.97 -3.60 -8.34
C LEU A 129 -8.68 -4.28 -8.76
N THR A 130 -7.61 -3.50 -8.82
CA THR A 130 -6.26 -3.97 -9.13
C THR A 130 -5.28 -3.37 -8.14
N VAL A 131 -4.43 -4.21 -7.55
CA VAL A 131 -3.35 -3.82 -6.64
C VAL A 131 -2.03 -4.35 -7.20
N SER A 132 -1.05 -3.46 -7.38
CA SER A 132 0.32 -3.82 -7.75
C SER A 132 1.23 -3.48 -6.58
N LEU A 133 1.84 -4.49 -5.95
CA LEU A 133 2.74 -4.29 -4.81
C LEU A 133 4.10 -3.74 -5.27
N GLU A 134 4.58 -4.17 -6.44
CA GLU A 134 5.83 -3.69 -7.02
C GLU A 134 5.75 -2.19 -7.33
N ARG A 135 4.66 -1.77 -7.96
CA ARG A 135 4.43 -0.36 -8.32
C ARG A 135 3.81 0.46 -7.19
N ARG A 136 3.29 -0.20 -6.15
CA ARG A 136 2.59 0.40 -5.01
C ARG A 136 1.40 1.23 -5.46
N GLU A 137 0.63 0.67 -6.38
CA GLU A 137 -0.50 1.33 -7.00
C GLU A 137 -1.79 0.55 -6.77
N LEU A 138 -2.84 1.27 -6.38
CA LEU A 138 -4.20 0.75 -6.32
C LEU A 138 -5.06 1.47 -7.36
N ARG A 139 -5.80 0.68 -8.13
CA ARG A 139 -6.67 1.18 -9.20
C ARG A 139 -8.02 0.47 -9.19
N CYS A 140 -9.07 1.20 -9.53
CA CYS A 140 -10.39 0.68 -9.89
C CYS A 140 -10.74 1.27 -11.24
N SER A 141 -10.95 0.43 -12.26
CA SER A 141 -11.25 0.90 -13.61
C SER A 141 -10.25 1.97 -14.10
N GLY A 142 -8.97 1.80 -13.79
CA GLY A 142 -7.87 2.72 -14.15
C GLY A 142 -7.74 3.99 -13.31
N ARG A 143 -8.60 4.24 -12.32
CA ARG A 143 -8.55 5.42 -11.45
C ARG A 143 -7.96 5.09 -10.08
N LYS A 144 -7.28 6.06 -9.46
CA LYS A 144 -6.77 5.93 -8.08
C LYS A 144 -7.90 5.72 -7.08
N ILE A 145 -7.71 4.79 -6.17
CA ILE A 145 -8.65 4.47 -5.09
C ILE A 145 -7.91 4.29 -3.77
N VAL A 146 -8.70 4.26 -2.70
CA VAL A 146 -8.27 3.88 -1.36
C VAL A 146 -9.16 2.73 -0.91
N LEU A 147 -8.57 1.65 -0.43
CA LEU A 147 -9.30 0.55 0.17
C LEU A 147 -9.39 0.82 1.67
N ALA A 148 -10.60 1.00 2.19
CA ALA A 148 -10.83 1.01 3.62
C ALA A 148 -10.98 -0.44 4.08
N MET A 149 -10.04 -0.91 4.90
CA MET A 149 -9.98 -2.27 5.38
C MET A 149 -9.49 -2.29 6.83
N ASN A 150 -10.13 -3.13 7.64
CA ASN A 150 -9.91 -3.16 9.09
C ASN A 150 -10.07 -1.75 9.69
N GLU A 151 -9.06 -1.24 10.41
CA GLU A 151 -9.05 0.09 11.03
C GLU A 151 -8.25 1.14 10.24
N GLY A 152 -7.78 0.78 9.04
CA GLY A 152 -6.89 1.61 8.24
C GLY A 152 -7.29 1.76 6.77
N PHE A 153 -6.36 2.32 6.00
CA PHE A 153 -6.57 2.65 4.59
C PHE A 153 -5.39 2.19 3.75
N LEU A 154 -5.59 1.20 2.89
CA LEU A 154 -4.60 0.78 1.91
C LEU A 154 -4.70 1.66 0.65
N CYS A 155 -3.63 2.37 0.32
CA CYS A 155 -3.52 3.27 -0.83
C CYS A 155 -2.06 3.37 -1.29
N ASP A 156 -1.81 4.09 -2.40
CA ASP A 156 -0.46 4.26 -2.96
C ASP A 156 0.55 4.78 -1.89
N ALA A 157 0.09 5.71 -1.02
CA ALA A 157 0.91 6.30 0.03
C ALA A 157 1.22 5.31 1.17
N THR A 158 0.21 4.64 1.72
CA THR A 158 0.42 3.68 2.81
C THR A 158 1.20 2.44 2.36
N LEU A 159 1.00 1.97 1.12
CA LEU A 159 1.85 0.91 0.55
C LEU A 159 3.31 1.34 0.47
N THR A 160 3.58 2.57 0.04
CA THR A 160 4.94 3.11 0.01
C THR A 160 5.51 3.20 1.42
N ASP A 161 4.77 3.79 2.37
CA ASP A 161 5.23 3.98 3.75
C ASP A 161 5.57 2.68 4.49
N VAL A 162 4.85 1.60 4.17
CA VAL A 162 5.02 0.29 4.79
C VAL A 162 6.07 -0.55 4.04
N LEU A 163 6.02 -0.65 2.71
CA LEU A 163 6.97 -1.49 1.94
C LEU A 163 8.40 -0.91 1.91
N ASP A 164 8.54 0.42 1.93
CA ASP A 164 9.83 1.11 2.03
C ASP A 164 10.19 1.50 3.46
N TYR A 165 9.58 0.86 4.46
CA TYR A 165 9.89 1.17 5.84
C TYR A 165 11.39 1.00 6.11
N LYS A 166 12.02 2.12 6.48
CA LYS A 166 13.39 2.17 6.97
C LYS A 166 13.38 2.83 8.33
N PRO A 167 13.94 2.20 9.36
CA PRO A 167 13.99 2.79 10.67
C PRO A 167 14.87 4.03 10.70
N GLY A 168 14.44 5.03 11.47
CA GLY A 168 15.28 6.19 11.75
C GLY A 168 16.44 5.84 12.67
N GLU A 169 17.59 6.47 12.47
CA GLU A 169 18.74 6.36 13.39
C GLU A 169 18.41 7.00 14.75
N GLY A 170 19.03 6.46 15.82
CA GLY A 170 18.95 7.04 17.17
C GLY A 170 17.65 6.81 17.93
N LYS A 171 16.69 6.05 17.38
CA LYS A 171 15.46 5.68 18.07
C LYS A 171 15.66 4.48 19.00
N THR A 172 14.92 4.47 20.10
CA THR A 172 14.84 3.31 21.00
C THR A 172 14.07 2.15 20.35
N GLU A 173 14.27 0.93 20.85
CA GLU A 173 13.53 -0.25 20.39
C GLU A 173 12.00 -0.04 20.47
N GLN A 174 11.53 0.53 21.57
CA GLN A 174 10.11 0.77 21.80
C GLN A 174 9.54 1.76 20.77
N GLU A 175 10.24 2.85 20.49
CA GLU A 175 9.81 3.83 19.47
C GLU A 175 9.78 3.22 18.08
N LEU A 176 10.77 2.40 17.72
CA LEU A 176 10.81 1.68 16.46
C LEU A 176 9.64 0.70 16.33
N GLY A 177 9.30 0.01 17.42
CA GLY A 177 8.18 -0.93 17.48
C GLY A 177 6.85 -0.21 17.31
N GLN A 178 6.64 0.87 18.07
CA GLN A 178 5.46 1.72 17.97
C GLN A 178 5.31 2.33 16.57
N GLU A 179 6.40 2.80 15.96
CA GLU A 179 6.39 3.36 14.62
C GLU A 179 5.99 2.31 13.58
N LEU A 180 6.60 1.11 13.61
CA LEU A 180 6.25 0.03 12.70
C LEU A 180 4.79 -0.40 12.87
N ALA A 181 4.34 -0.62 14.12
CA ALA A 181 2.97 -1.01 14.42
C ALA A 181 1.96 0.03 13.92
N SER A 182 2.24 1.32 14.14
CA SER A 182 1.39 2.42 13.68
C SER A 182 1.27 2.43 12.16
N ARG A 183 2.38 2.23 11.42
CA ARG A 183 2.36 2.20 9.95
C ARG A 183 1.56 1.00 9.42
N LEU A 184 1.72 -0.18 10.02
CA LEU A 184 0.94 -1.38 9.65
C LEU A 184 -0.56 -1.13 9.88
N LEU A 185 -0.93 -0.61 11.05
CA LEU A 185 -2.32 -0.31 11.41
C LEU A 185 -2.93 0.76 10.49
N GLU A 186 -2.20 1.85 10.22
CA GLU A 186 -2.63 2.92 9.30
C GLU A 186 -2.88 2.38 7.88
N ALA A 187 -2.10 1.41 7.42
CA ALA A 187 -2.30 0.73 6.14
C ALA A 187 -3.46 -0.26 6.14
N GLY A 188 -4.12 -0.48 7.29
CA GLY A 188 -5.19 -1.45 7.45
C GLY A 188 -4.67 -2.89 7.60
N LEU A 189 -3.39 -3.08 7.89
CA LEU A 189 -2.78 -4.40 8.07
C LEU A 189 -2.91 -4.82 9.53
N GLN A 190 -3.70 -5.84 9.80
CA GLN A 190 -3.66 -6.51 11.09
C GLN A 190 -2.48 -7.48 11.05
N VAL A 191 -1.66 -7.56 12.10
CA VAL A 191 -0.57 -8.54 12.19
C VAL A 191 -0.69 -9.22 13.54
N LYS A 192 -0.61 -10.56 13.59
CA LYS A 192 -0.67 -11.26 14.88
C LYS A 192 0.55 -10.88 15.71
N GLN A 193 0.43 -10.87 17.04
CA GLN A 193 1.54 -10.51 17.92
C GLN A 193 2.83 -11.31 17.63
N GLN A 194 2.71 -12.63 17.42
CA GLN A 194 3.87 -13.49 17.10
C GLN A 194 4.51 -13.13 15.75
N GLU A 195 3.70 -12.82 14.74
CA GLU A 195 4.17 -12.39 13.42
C GLU A 195 4.82 -11.02 13.47
N PHE A 196 4.27 -10.11 14.29
CA PHE A 196 4.83 -8.79 14.51
C PHE A 196 6.20 -8.89 15.18
N VAL A 197 6.34 -9.71 16.22
CA VAL A 197 7.63 -9.96 16.88
C VAL A 197 8.64 -10.51 15.86
N ARG A 198 8.25 -11.51 15.05
CA ARG A 198 9.12 -12.06 14.01
C ARG A 198 9.55 -11.00 12.98
N LEU A 199 8.62 -10.19 12.50
CA LEU A 199 8.88 -9.10 11.56
C LEU A 199 9.83 -8.08 12.18
N PHE A 200 9.58 -7.69 13.42
CA PHE A 200 10.38 -6.71 14.13
C PHE A 200 11.80 -7.23 14.40
N SER A 201 11.97 -8.47 14.87
CA SER A 201 13.30 -9.08 15.04
C SER A 201 14.08 -9.19 13.72
N ALA A 202 13.39 -9.42 12.59
CA ALA A 202 14.02 -9.43 11.28
C ALA A 202 14.49 -8.04 10.82
N LEU A 203 13.72 -6.98 11.14
CA LEU A 203 14.09 -5.59 10.86
C LEU A 203 15.26 -5.11 11.74
N PHE A 204 15.35 -5.61 12.96
CA PHE A 204 16.23 -5.09 14.00
C PHE A 204 17.08 -6.18 14.66
N PRO A 205 17.97 -6.85 13.90
CA PRO A 205 18.78 -7.96 14.44
C PRO A 205 19.72 -7.56 15.59
N GLN A 206 20.09 -6.28 15.68
CA GLN A 206 20.92 -5.74 16.76
C GLN A 206 20.17 -5.59 18.10
N VAL A 207 18.85 -5.63 18.08
CA VAL A 207 18.03 -5.57 19.28
C VAL A 207 18.10 -6.92 19.96
N LYS A 208 18.82 -6.98 21.09
CA LYS A 208 18.90 -8.18 21.91
C LYS A 208 17.59 -8.36 22.67
N PHE A 209 16.71 -9.18 22.14
CA PHE A 209 15.59 -9.70 22.91
C PHE A 209 16.15 -10.44 24.12
N TYR A 210 15.75 -10.03 25.32
CA TYR A 210 15.98 -10.81 26.53
C TYR A 210 15.21 -12.13 26.37
N GLN A 211 15.87 -13.18 25.87
CA GLN A 211 15.37 -14.55 25.84
C GLN A 211 15.38 -15.15 27.26
N GLY A 212 14.84 -14.42 28.23
CA GLY A 212 14.53 -14.96 29.53
C GLY A 212 13.27 -15.79 29.38
N SER A 213 13.39 -17.10 29.55
CA SER A 213 12.29 -18.07 29.70
C SER A 213 11.40 -17.83 30.93
N ASP A 214 11.41 -16.61 31.47
CA ASP A 214 10.71 -16.17 32.69
C ASP A 214 9.80 -14.96 32.42
N VAL A 215 9.41 -14.72 31.17
CA VAL A 215 8.28 -13.83 30.86
C VAL A 215 6.99 -14.59 31.16
N SER A 216 6.69 -14.74 32.46
CA SER A 216 5.31 -15.03 32.90
C SER A 216 4.39 -13.98 32.27
N GLU A 217 3.19 -14.39 31.83
CA GLU A 217 2.19 -13.60 31.07
C GLU A 217 1.84 -12.20 31.62
N LYS A 218 2.35 -11.81 32.78
CA LYS A 218 1.99 -10.58 33.50
C LYS A 218 2.58 -9.27 32.94
N HIS A 219 3.60 -9.30 32.09
CA HIS A 219 4.28 -8.05 31.70
C HIS A 219 3.73 -7.36 30.44
N TRP A 220 2.93 -8.05 29.62
CA TRP A 220 2.44 -7.48 28.35
C TRP A 220 1.20 -6.59 28.49
N SER A 221 0.44 -6.70 29.60
CA SER A 221 -0.74 -5.87 29.87
C SER A 221 -0.41 -4.41 30.17
N GLU A 222 0.84 -4.06 30.42
CA GLU A 222 1.26 -2.66 30.64
C GLU A 222 1.69 -1.95 29.35
N PHE A 223 1.79 -2.66 28.21
CA PHE A 223 2.28 -2.12 26.94
C PHE A 223 1.19 -1.74 25.92
N LEU A 224 -0.09 -2.02 26.20
CA LEU A 224 -1.25 -1.62 25.38
C LEU A 224 -2.12 -0.63 26.14
#